data_AF-A0A8C0YR68-F1
#
_entry.id   AF-A0A8C0YR68-F1
#
_cell.length_a   1.000
_cell.length_b   1.000
_cell.length_c   1.000
_cell.angle_alpha   90.00
_cell.angle_beta   90.00
_cell.angle_gamma   90.00
#
_symmetry.space_group_name_H-M   'P 1'
#
loop_
_entity.id
_entity.type
_entity.pdbx_description
1 polymer ?
#
loop_
_entity_poly.entity_id
_entity_poly.type
_entity_poly.pdbx_seq_one_letter_code
_entity_poly.pdbx_strand_id
1 'polypeptide(L)'
;MRRVFSYVTSGEGVAYLPQCLAVSLSSGCRALRVAARKWHRNGIKKPRSQRYESLKGVDPKFLRNMRFAKKHNKKGRKTIAKREASK
;
A
#
# COMPACT_ATOMS: atom_id res chain seq x y z
N MET A 1 -25.77 0.94 -1.02
CA MET A 1 -25.26 1.60 0.19
C MET A 1 -23.74 1.79 0.07
N ARG A 2 -23.29 2.97 0.48
CA ARG A 2 -21.98 3.61 0.23
C ARG A 2 -20.78 2.72 0.58
N ARG A 3 -19.88 2.43 -0.39
CA ARG A 3 -18.49 2.08 -0.06
C ARG A 3 -17.70 3.38 0.04
N VAL A 4 -17.41 3.74 1.28
CA VAL A 4 -16.65 4.92 1.67
C VAL A 4 -15.25 4.78 1.08
N PHE A 5 -14.94 5.62 0.10
CA PHE A 5 -13.65 5.70 -0.58
C PHE A 5 -12.71 6.53 0.32
N SER A 6 -12.14 5.89 1.34
CA SER A 6 -11.19 6.52 2.25
C SER A 6 -9.78 6.44 1.65
N TYR A 7 -9.40 7.44 0.85
CA TYR A 7 -8.00 7.69 0.50
C TYR A 7 -7.31 8.33 1.71
N VAL A 8 -6.46 7.58 2.41
CA VAL A 8 -5.46 8.14 3.33
C VAL A 8 -4.20 8.40 2.52
N THR A 9 -3.99 9.66 2.17
CA THR A 9 -2.74 10.18 1.62
C THR A 9 -1.78 10.49 2.77
N SER A 10 -0.63 9.81 2.85
CA SER A 10 0.54 10.26 3.64
C SER A 10 1.82 9.53 3.17
N GLY A 11 2.64 10.25 2.40
CA GLY A 11 4.10 10.10 2.16
C GLY A 11 4.63 8.70 1.74
N GLU A 12 5.19 8.46 0.56
CA GLU A 12 5.95 9.31 -0.37
C GLU A 12 5.75 8.78 -1.80
N GLY A 13 5.79 9.68 -2.79
CA GLY A 13 5.65 9.32 -4.21
C GLY A 13 4.39 9.83 -4.89
N VAL A 14 3.84 10.96 -4.44
CA VAL A 14 3.01 11.79 -5.32
C VAL A 14 3.92 12.33 -6.41
N ALA A 15 3.83 11.75 -7.61
CA ALA A 15 4.09 12.51 -8.82
C ALA A 15 3.01 13.60 -8.87
N TYR A 16 3.29 14.71 -8.21
CA TYR A 16 2.58 15.97 -8.39
C TYR A 16 2.59 16.24 -9.90
N LEU A 17 1.42 16.27 -10.51
CA LEU A 17 1.22 16.94 -11.79
C LEU A 17 1.82 18.35 -11.64
N PRO A 18 2.87 18.74 -12.37
CA PRO A 18 3.18 20.14 -12.45
C PRO A 18 2.01 20.79 -13.19
N GLN A 19 1.26 21.64 -12.48
CA GLN A 19 0.47 22.69 -13.10
C GLN A 19 1.46 23.65 -13.78
N CYS A 20 2.00 23.25 -14.93
CA CYS A 20 2.62 24.19 -15.86
C CYS A 20 1.49 24.78 -16.70
N LEU A 21 1.08 25.98 -16.27
CA LEU A 21 0.73 27.13 -17.10
C LEU A 21 0.54 26.85 -18.59
N ALA A 22 -0.63 27.25 -19.08
CA ALA A 22 -0.92 27.44 -20.50
C ALA A 22 0.23 28.19 -21.20
N VAL A 23 1.02 27.47 -21.99
CA VAL A 23 1.91 28.05 -23.00
C VAL A 23 1.83 27.18 -24.25
N SER A 24 1.06 27.67 -25.23
CA SER A 24 1.27 27.49 -26.66
C SER A 24 1.28 26.05 -27.22
N LEU A 25 0.10 25.58 -27.66
CA LEU A 25 0.02 24.52 -28.68
C LEU A 25 0.68 24.99 -29.98
N SER A 26 1.97 24.72 -30.17
CA SER A 26 2.64 24.94 -31.45
C SER A 26 3.89 24.07 -31.64
N SER A 27 3.77 22.76 -31.41
CA SER A 27 4.54 21.71 -32.11
C SER A 27 4.29 20.37 -31.40
N GLY A 28 3.73 19.41 -32.14
CA GLY A 28 3.16 18.18 -31.57
C GLY A 28 4.09 17.42 -30.62
N CYS A 29 3.65 17.26 -29.37
CA CYS A 29 4.28 16.46 -28.32
C CYS A 29 4.48 15.00 -28.78
N ARG A 30 5.64 14.70 -29.37
CA ARG A 30 5.98 13.40 -29.97
C ARG A 30 6.42 12.34 -28.93
N ALA A 31 6.61 12.72 -27.67
CA ALA A 31 7.23 11.89 -26.62
C ALA A 31 6.28 10.84 -25.99
N LEU A 32 4.99 11.16 -25.81
CA LEU A 32 4.02 10.25 -25.18
C LEU A 32 3.70 9.02 -26.03
N ARG A 33 3.66 9.18 -27.36
CA ARG A 33 3.34 8.10 -28.33
C ARG A 33 4.39 6.97 -28.30
N VAL A 34 5.65 7.33 -28.07
CA VAL A 34 6.77 6.36 -28.02
C VAL A 34 6.85 5.68 -26.66
N ALA A 35 6.59 6.40 -25.57
CA ALA A 35 6.61 5.86 -24.21
C ALA A 35 5.54 4.77 -24.00
N ALA A 36 4.31 5.04 -24.44
CA ALA A 36 3.23 4.06 -24.37
C ALA A 36 3.60 2.77 -25.12
N ARG A 37 4.09 2.86 -26.36
CA ARG A 37 4.48 1.68 -27.14
C ARG A 37 5.62 0.89 -26.47
N LYS A 38 6.60 1.58 -25.90
CA LYS A 38 7.73 0.95 -25.19
C LYS A 38 7.28 0.25 -23.90
N TRP A 39 6.38 0.86 -23.12
CA TRP A 39 5.85 0.24 -21.90
C TRP A 39 4.99 -0.99 -22.19
N HIS A 40 4.22 -0.97 -23.28
CA HIS A 40 3.48 -2.16 -23.72
C HIS A 40 4.39 -3.25 -24.30
N ARG A 41 5.53 -2.89 -24.93
CA ARG A 41 6.58 -3.86 -25.31
C ARG A 41 7.21 -4.56 -24.10
N ASN A 42 7.49 -3.81 -23.03
CA ASN A 42 7.99 -4.37 -21.77
C ASN A 42 6.90 -5.06 -20.94
N GLY A 43 5.63 -4.81 -21.27
CA GLY A 43 4.44 -5.26 -20.56
C GLY A 43 4.23 -4.50 -19.25
N ILE A 44 3.12 -3.77 -19.15
CA ILE A 44 2.73 -3.09 -17.91
C ILE A 44 2.27 -4.16 -16.91
N LYS A 45 3.16 -4.55 -15.99
CA LYS A 45 2.86 -5.56 -14.97
C LYS A 45 2.12 -4.92 -13.81
N LYS A 46 1.11 -5.63 -13.31
CA LYS A 46 0.45 -5.29 -12.05
C LYS A 46 1.45 -5.50 -10.90
N PRO A 47 1.42 -4.67 -9.84
CA PRO A 47 2.22 -4.94 -8.65
C PRO A 47 1.84 -6.31 -8.09
N ARG A 48 2.83 -7.05 -7.59
CA ARG A 48 2.61 -8.37 -7.00
C ARG A 48 1.92 -8.19 -5.66
N SER A 49 0.76 -8.80 -5.47
CA SER A 49 0.14 -8.90 -4.16
C SER A 49 0.81 -10.02 -3.36
N GLN A 50 1.19 -9.73 -2.11
CA GLN A 50 1.75 -10.70 -1.18
C GLN A 50 0.73 -11.02 -0.10
N ARG A 51 0.70 -12.27 0.41
CA ARG A 51 -0.23 -12.69 1.48
C ARG A 51 -0.12 -11.81 2.74
N TYR A 52 1.07 -11.32 3.04
CA TYR A 52 1.33 -10.45 4.18
C TYR A 52 2.03 -9.18 3.69
N GLU A 53 1.36 -8.05 3.84
CA GLU A 53 1.89 -6.72 3.48
C GLU A 53 2.63 -6.07 4.66
N SER A 54 3.45 -5.06 4.36
CA SER A 54 4.14 -4.29 5.38
C SER A 54 3.17 -3.37 6.14
N LEU A 55 3.31 -3.29 7.47
CA LEU A 55 2.52 -2.40 8.33
C LEU A 55 3.06 -0.96 8.41
N LYS A 56 3.73 -0.48 7.35
CA LYS A 56 4.22 0.91 7.28
C LYS A 56 3.02 1.85 7.07
N GLY A 57 3.00 2.99 7.76
CA GLY A 57 1.89 3.95 7.71
C GLY A 57 0.70 3.65 8.64
N VAL A 58 0.76 2.56 9.42
CA VAL A 58 -0.24 2.26 10.45
C VAL A 58 0.04 3.07 11.71
N ASP A 59 -1.02 3.51 12.40
CA ASP A 59 -0.95 4.29 13.63
C ASP A 59 0.05 3.68 14.66
N PRO A 60 1.03 4.47 15.15
CA PRO A 60 2.00 4.01 16.13
C PRO A 60 1.36 3.48 17.43
N LYS A 61 0.23 4.04 17.88
CA LYS A 61 -0.44 3.58 19.12
C LYS A 61 -0.99 2.17 18.94
N PHE A 62 -1.65 1.89 17.81
CA PHE A 62 -2.06 0.54 17.45
C PHE A 62 -0.88 -0.44 17.34
N LEU A 63 0.21 -0.02 16.67
CA LEU A 63 1.41 -0.87 16.53
C LEU A 63 2.07 -1.20 17.87
N ARG A 64 2.10 -0.26 18.81
CA ARG A 64 2.61 -0.50 20.18
C ARG A 64 1.80 -1.60 20.86
N ASN A 65 0.48 -1.51 20.85
CA ASN A 65 -0.39 -2.51 21.45
C ASN A 65 -0.19 -3.90 20.81
N MET A 66 -0.23 -3.97 19.47
CA MET A 66 -0.05 -5.24 18.76
C MET A 66 1.32 -5.88 19.07
N ARG A 67 2.38 -5.09 19.16
CA ARG A 67 3.72 -5.58 19.55
C ARG A 67 3.71 -6.15 20.96
N PHE A 68 3.06 -5.50 21.93
CA PHE A 68 2.93 -6.03 23.28
C PHE A 68 2.12 -7.33 23.34
N ALA A 69 1.00 -7.42 22.62
CA ALA A 69 0.22 -8.66 22.56
C ALA A 69 1.06 -9.82 22.01
N LYS A 70 1.72 -9.63 20.85
CA LYS A 70 2.59 -10.64 20.25
C LYS A 70 3.76 -11.02 21.16
N LYS A 71 4.34 -10.07 21.90
CA LYS A 71 5.44 -10.30 22.85
C LYS A 71 5.03 -11.23 24.00
N HIS A 72 3.84 -11.04 24.56
CA HIS A 72 3.41 -11.76 25.77
C HIS A 72 2.65 -13.07 25.51
N ASN A 73 2.32 -13.40 24.26
CA ASN A 73 1.65 -14.65 23.89
C ASN A 73 2.39 -15.92 24.36
N LYS A 74 3.70 -15.87 24.60
CA LYS A 74 4.48 -17.01 25.12
C LYS A 74 4.01 -17.48 26.50
N LYS A 75 3.52 -16.57 27.35
CA LYS A 75 3.13 -16.84 28.74
C LYS A 75 1.82 -17.63 28.84
N GLY A 76 0.87 -17.40 27.94
CA GLY A 76 -0.46 -18.04 27.95
C GLY A 76 -0.56 -19.39 27.23
N ARG A 77 0.53 -19.91 26.66
CA ARG A 77 0.46 -21.12 25.82
C ARG A 77 -0.01 -22.37 26.57
N LYS A 78 0.38 -22.52 27.84
CA LYS A 78 0.01 -23.70 28.65
C LYS A 78 -1.48 -23.69 29.01
N THR A 79 -2.06 -22.52 29.27
CA THR A 79 -3.48 -22.40 29.60
C THR A 79 -4.35 -22.57 28.37
N ILE A 80 -3.92 -22.05 27.22
CA ILE A 80 -4.58 -22.27 25.93
C ILE A 80 -4.55 -23.76 25.57
N ALA A 81 -3.39 -24.43 25.61
CA ALA A 81 -3.28 -25.85 25.28
C ALA A 81 -4.14 -26.75 26.19
N LYS A 82 -4.18 -26.46 27.50
CA LYS A 82 -5.07 -27.16 28.43
C LYS A 82 -6.56 -26.95 28.09
N ARG A 83 -6.94 -25.73 27.69
CA ARG A 83 -8.32 -25.39 27.30
C ARG A 83 -8.72 -25.99 25.95
N GLU A 84 -7.76 -26.13 25.03
CA GLU A 84 -7.97 -26.80 23.74
C GLU A 84 -8.08 -28.31 23.89
N ALA A 85 -7.33 -28.92 24.81
CA ALA A 85 -7.40 -30.35 25.10
C ALA A 85 -8.64 -30.77 25.92
N SER A 86 -9.29 -29.84 26.58
CA SER A 86 -10.54 -30.05 27.34
C SER A 86 -11.81 -29.72 26.53
N LYS A 87 -11.62 -29.37 25.25
CA LYS A 87 -12.70 -29.12 24.28
C LYS A 87 -12.87 -30.34 23.39
#